data_AF-A0A929FQ15-F1
#
_entry.id   AF-A0A929FQ15-F1
#
_cell.length_a   1.000
_cell.length_b   1.000
_cell.length_c   1.000
_cell.angle_alpha   90.00
_cell.angle_beta   90.00
_cell.angle_gamma   90.00
#
_symmetry.space_group_name_H-M   'P 1'
#
loop_
_entity.id
_entity.type
_entity.pdbx_description
1 polymer ?
#
loop_
_entity_poly.entity_id
_entity_poly.type
_entity_poly.pdbx_seq_one_letter_code
_entity_poly.pdbx_strand_id
1 'polypeptide(L)' 'MQITQDIYCPNCGSRAKRRYCSKTHITQTQCPACDYLMVNCSRTGRVVEAYAPGIYASR' A
#
# COMPACT_ATOMS: atom_id res chain seq x y z
N MET A 1 -13.59 -9.54 -8.65
CA MET A 1 -13.99 -8.74 -7.48
C MET A 1 -12.90 -7.73 -7.15
N GLN A 2 -13.28 -6.61 -6.57
CA GLN A 2 -12.36 -5.68 -5.90
C GLN A 2 -12.72 -5.68 -4.41
N ILE A 3 -11.73 -5.90 -3.56
CA ILE A 3 -11.91 -5.90 -2.09
C ILE A 3 -11.04 -4.80 -1.52
N THR A 4 -11.59 -3.99 -0.62
CA THR A 4 -10.83 -2.96 0.10
C THR A 4 -10.77 -3.36 1.57
N GLN A 5 -9.59 -3.25 2.16
CA GLN A 5 -9.33 -3.51 3.57
C GLN A 5 -8.69 -2.28 4.20
N ASP A 6 -9.11 -1.96 5.43
CA ASP A 6 -8.43 -0.97 6.26
C ASP A 6 -7.24 -1.65 6.97
N ILE A 7 -6.08 -1.03 6.88
CA ILE A 7 -4.82 -1.50 7.48
C ILE A 7 -4.07 -0.33 8.11
N TYR A 8 -2.97 -0.62 8.80
CA TYR A 8 -2.00 0.40 9.19
C TYR A 8 -0.91 0.53 8.11
N CYS A 9 -0.49 1.77 7.86
CA CYS A 9 0.54 2.10 6.91
C CYS A 9 1.88 1.48 7.36
N PRO A 10 2.57 0.73 6.50
CA PRO A 10 3.88 0.18 6.84
C PRO A 10 4.98 1.25 6.94
N ASN A 11 4.73 2.45 6.41
CA ASN A 11 5.64 3.59 6.52
C ASN A 11 5.38 4.31 7.85
N CYS A 12 4.30 5.08 7.98
CA CYS A 12 4.08 5.95 9.14
C CYS A 12 3.18 5.40 10.26
N GLY A 13 2.68 4.16 10.15
CA GLY A 13 1.75 3.58 11.12
C GLY A 13 0.33 4.16 11.13
N SER A 14 0.03 5.20 10.35
CA SER A 14 -1.33 5.77 10.26
C SER A 14 -2.31 4.84 9.53
N ARG A 15 -3.62 5.09 9.65
CA ARG A 15 -4.64 4.35 8.89
C ARG A 15 -4.40 4.47 7.38
N ALA A 16 -4.45 3.35 6.69
CA ALA A 16 -4.22 3.21 5.26
C ALA A 16 -5.23 2.22 4.67
N LYS A 17 -5.35 2.20 3.34
CA LYS A 17 -6.23 1.28 2.64
C LYS A 17 -5.43 0.36 1.74
N ARG A 18 -5.82 -0.92 1.70
CA ARG A 18 -5.32 -1.89 0.75
C ARG A 18 -6.45 -2.38 -0.15
N ARG A 19 -6.30 -2.19 -1.45
CA ARG A 19 -7.22 -2.66 -2.49
C ARG A 19 -6.64 -3.88 -3.18
N TYR A 20 -7.46 -4.92 -3.31
CA TYR A 20 -7.14 -6.13 -4.05
C TYR A 20 -7.99 -6.19 -5.30
N CYS A 21 -7.35 -6.21 -6.48
CA CYS A 21 -8.02 -6.44 -7.75
C CYS A 21 -7.70 -7.85 -8.24
N SER A 22 -8.61 -8.80 -8.03
CA SER A 22 -8.39 -10.19 -8.42
C SER A 22 -8.28 -10.37 -9.95
N LYS A 23 -8.88 -9.47 -10.74
CA LYS A 23 -8.84 -9.54 -12.21
C LYS A 23 -7.45 -9.28 -12.77
N THR A 24 -6.72 -8.32 -12.19
CA THR A 24 -5.38 -7.94 -12.63
C THR A 24 -4.28 -8.53 -11.75
N HIS A 25 -4.66 -9.24 -10.68
CA HIS A 25 -3.75 -9.69 -9.63
C HIS A 25 -2.92 -8.55 -9.05
N ILE A 26 -3.50 -7.36 -8.92
CA ILE A 26 -2.85 -6.19 -8.34
C ILE A 26 -3.35 -5.98 -6.92
N THR A 27 -2.39 -5.75 -6.01
CA THR A 27 -2.63 -5.22 -4.68
C THR A 27 -2.08 -3.81 -4.63
N GLN A 28 -2.88 -2.88 -4.14
CA GLN A 28 -2.51 -1.47 -4.03
C GLN A 28 -2.73 -1.03 -2.58
N THR A 29 -1.65 -0.63 -1.92
CA THR A 29 -1.67 -0.05 -0.58
C THR A 29 -1.43 1.45 -0.69
N GLN A 30 -2.30 2.25 -0.09
CA GLN A 30 -2.20 3.71 -0.08
C GLN A 30 -2.43 4.28 1.32
N CYS A 31 -1.55 5.19 1.74
CA CYS A 31 -1.72 5.94 2.98
C CYS A 31 -1.90 7.43 2.66
N PRO A 32 -3.00 8.06 3.11
CA PRO A 32 -3.24 9.48 2.91
C PRO A 32 -2.44 10.38 3.86
N ALA A 33 -1.77 9.83 4.88
CA ALA A 33 -1.08 10.62 5.91
C ALA A 33 0.39 10.92 5.56
N CYS A 34 1.05 10.01 4.86
CA CYS A 34 2.46 10.15 4.48
C CYS A 34 2.69 9.86 3.00
N ASP A 35 1.63 9.91 2.19
CA ASP A 35 1.63 9.62 0.75
C ASP A 35 2.25 8.27 0.34
N TYR A 36 2.37 7.31 1.26
CA TYR A 36 2.88 5.98 0.93
C TYR A 36 1.99 5.27 -0.10
N LEU A 37 2.61 4.81 -1.18
CA LEU A 37 1.99 4.00 -2.24
C LEU A 37 2.82 2.75 -2.48
N MET A 38 2.15 1.60 -2.51
CA MET A 38 2.75 0.33 -2.93
C MET A 38 1.78 -0.42 -3.81
N VAL A 39 2.15 -0.65 -5.06
CA VAL A 39 1.43 -1.46 -6.03
C VAL A 39 2.25 -2.69 -6.34
N ASN A 40 1.71 -3.88 -6.08
CA ASN A 40 2.42 -5.13 -6.30
C ASN A 40 1.51 -6.22 -6.84
N CYS A 41 2.10 -7.21 -7.51
CA CYS A 41 1.39 -8.38 -7.98
C CYS A 41 1.05 -9.30 -6.80
N SER A 42 -0.24 -9.59 -6.58
CA SER A 42 -0.70 -10.44 -5.48
C SER A 42 -0.25 -11.91 -5.61
N ARG A 43 0.10 -12.36 -6.83
CA ARG A 43 0.57 -13.73 -7.08
C ARG A 43 2.07 -13.90 -6.91
N THR A 44 2.85 -12.90 -7.28
CA THR A 44 4.32 -13.00 -7.34
C THR A 44 5.03 -12.13 -6.32
N GLY A 45 4.33 -11.19 -5.68
CA GLY A 45 4.92 -10.21 -4.79
C GLY A 45 5.71 -9.09 -5.50
N ARG A 46 5.95 -9.21 -6.82
CA ARG A 46 6.73 -8.22 -7.58
C ARG A 46 6.11 -6.84 -7.51
N VAL A 47 6.95 -5.85 -7.24
CA VAL A 47 6.58 -4.44 -7.21
C VAL A 47 6.33 -3.96 -8.63
N VAL A 48 5.20 -3.29 -8.83
CA VAL A 48 4.84 -2.60 -10.07
C VAL A 48 5.17 -1.12 -9.94
N GLU A 49 4.79 -0.53 -8.82
CA GLU A 49 5.05 0.87 -8.50
C GLU A 49 5.19 1.01 -6.98
N ALA A 50 6.14 1.82 -6.52
CA ALA A 50 6.32 2.10 -5.11
C ALA A 50 6.76 3.53 -4.91
N TYR A 51 6.16 4.18 -3.92
CA TYR A 51 6.55 5.48 -3.43
C TYR A 51 6.46 5.47 -1.90
N ALA A 52 7.58 5.75 -1.25
CA ALA A 52 7.70 5.76 0.20
C ALA A 52 8.42 7.04 0.61
N PRO A 53 7.67 8.07 1.05
CA PRO A 53 8.29 9.28 1.58
C PRO A 53 9.13 8.97 2.81
N GLY A 54 10.30 9.60 2.88
CA GLY A 54 11.16 9.52 4.06
C GLY A 54 10.41 10.08 5.27
N ILE A 55 9.99 9.20 6.17
CA ILE A 55 9.56 9.61 7.50
C ILE A 55 10.82 9.86 8.32
N TYR A 56 11.00 11.08 8.81
CA TYR A 56 11.95 11.32 9.86
C TYR A 56 11.50 10.47 11.05
N ALA A 57 12.35 9.55 11.52
CA ALA A 57 12.07 8.84 12.75
C ALA A 57 11.85 9.90 13.84
N SER A 58 10.61 10.08 14.28
CA SER A 58 10.31 10.90 15.44
C SER A 58 11.00 10.22 16.63
N ARG A 59 12.07 10.86 17.09
CA ARG A 59 12.98 10.39 18.13
C ARG A 59 12.25 10.10 19.44
#